data_AF-A0A524I1T7-F1
#
_entry.id   AF-A0A524I1T7-F1
#
_cell.length_a   1.000
_cell.length_b   1.000
_cell.length_c   1.000
_cell.angle_alpha   90.00
_cell.angle_beta   90.00
_cell.angle_gamma   90.00
#
_symmetry.space_group_name_H-M   'P 1'
#
loop_
_entity.id
_entity.type
_entity.pdbx_description
1 polymer ?
#
loop_
_entity_poly.entity_id
_entity_poly.type
_entity_poly.pdbx_seq_one_letter_code
_entity_poly.pdbx_strand_id
1 'polypeptide(L)'
;MKQPRLGFFAGCIFFAVSLFAGGAEAAEPEGYQLYEATAATVNGEVIFLSDLDREACLKACGAFPGDEAVGVSLSEARDGMIADILVRQQEEKLGLGTVDNAVLQETAARAMDITRACPTPCAREISDGQVRDYAARKLLVREFLRNRVSVFVDVNEEEVEREIERRASRTGKSPGEIPKDAVRKELLDEKAAREIRNWFDRATSKSRILMSPLEERWTGKNTP
;
A
#
# COMPACT_ATOMS: atom_id res chain seq x y z
N MET A 1 36.51 5.30 69.09
CA MET A 1 36.28 4.12 69.96
C MET A 1 34.85 4.19 70.51
N LYS A 2 34.21 3.02 70.61
CA LYS A 2 32.88 2.71 71.20
C LYS A 2 31.69 2.70 70.23
N GLN A 3 31.26 1.46 69.96
CA GLN A 3 29.96 1.04 69.43
C GLN A 3 28.79 1.55 70.29
N PRO A 4 27.57 1.59 69.74
CA PRO A 4 26.36 1.26 70.47
C PRO A 4 25.84 -0.13 70.07
N ARG A 5 25.36 -0.84 71.09
CA ARG A 5 24.74 -2.17 71.04
C ARG A 5 23.30 -2.09 70.54
N LEU A 6 22.91 -3.20 69.90
CA LEU A 6 21.57 -3.67 69.55
C LEU A 6 20.46 -3.27 70.53
N GLY A 7 19.34 -2.82 69.95
CA GLY A 7 17.98 -2.93 70.49
C GLY A 7 17.07 -3.44 69.37
N PHE A 8 16.53 -4.63 69.59
CA PHE A 8 15.80 -5.50 68.66
C PHE A 8 14.29 -5.22 68.74
N PHE A 9 13.61 -4.92 67.63
CA PHE A 9 12.18 -5.17 67.38
C PHE A 9 11.98 -5.10 65.86
N ALA A 10 11.95 -6.24 65.17
CA ALA A 10 10.74 -6.99 64.81
C ALA A 10 10.00 -6.37 63.61
N GLY A 11 10.07 -7.05 62.47
CA GLY A 11 9.32 -6.68 61.26
C GLY A 11 9.84 -7.33 59.98
N CYS A 12 10.00 -8.66 59.98
CA CYS A 12 10.22 -9.43 58.75
C CYS A 12 8.88 -9.59 58.02
N ILE A 13 8.80 -9.17 56.76
CA ILE A 13 7.82 -9.73 55.82
C ILE A 13 8.62 -10.51 54.77
N PHE A 14 8.80 -11.80 55.03
CA PHE A 14 9.12 -12.79 54.02
C PHE A 14 7.83 -13.03 53.23
N PHE A 15 7.77 -12.62 51.96
CA PHE A 15 6.79 -13.19 51.05
C PHE A 15 7.26 -14.59 50.69
N ALA A 16 6.60 -15.58 51.29
CA ALA A 16 6.74 -16.99 50.97
C ALA A 16 6.28 -17.21 49.53
N VAL A 17 7.19 -17.73 48.69
CA VAL A 17 6.85 -18.34 47.41
C VAL A 17 6.13 -19.65 47.73
N SER A 18 4.80 -19.65 47.63
CA SER A 18 4.02 -20.88 47.66
C SER A 18 4.25 -21.64 46.36
N LEU A 19 5.18 -22.60 46.41
CA LEU A 19 5.25 -23.72 45.48
C LEU A 19 4.00 -24.60 45.69
N PHE A 20 2.92 -24.30 44.96
CA PHE A 20 1.86 -25.28 44.74
C PHE A 20 2.32 -26.23 43.62
N ALA A 21 2.89 -27.36 44.03
CA ALA A 21 2.87 -28.59 43.23
C ALA A 21 1.49 -29.23 43.42
N GLY A 22 0.66 -29.23 42.38
CA GLY A 22 -0.64 -29.88 42.42
C GLY A 22 -1.35 -29.81 41.08
N GLY A 23 -1.57 -30.97 40.46
CA GLY A 23 -2.53 -31.15 39.37
C GLY A 23 -1.93 -31.03 37.97
N ALA A 24 -1.25 -32.08 37.51
CA ALA A 24 -1.24 -32.40 36.09
C ALA A 24 -2.65 -32.87 35.70
N GLU A 25 -3.56 -31.94 35.45
CA GLU A 25 -4.69 -32.19 34.57
C GLU A 25 -4.20 -31.86 33.16
N ALA A 26 -4.08 -32.90 32.35
CA ALA A 26 -3.82 -32.78 30.94
C ALA A 26 -4.99 -32.03 30.30
N ALA A 27 -4.85 -30.71 30.18
CA ALA A 27 -5.62 -29.94 29.23
C ALA A 27 -5.23 -30.46 27.84
N GLU A 28 -6.20 -31.01 27.12
CA GLU A 28 -6.05 -31.28 25.69
C GLU A 28 -5.51 -30.03 24.99
N PRO A 29 -4.61 -30.13 24.00
CA PRO A 29 -4.16 -28.97 23.25
C PRO A 29 -5.31 -28.53 22.30
N GLU A 30 -6.36 -27.91 22.84
CA GLU A 30 -7.34 -27.19 22.06
C GLU A 30 -6.75 -25.83 21.67
N GLY A 31 -6.27 -25.75 20.42
CA GLY A 31 -5.93 -24.48 19.80
C GLY A 31 -4.74 -24.60 18.86
N TYR A 32 -5.01 -24.93 17.59
CA TYR A 32 -4.04 -24.65 16.54
C TYR A 32 -3.78 -23.14 16.50
N GLN A 33 -2.55 -22.70 16.71
CA GLN A 33 -2.15 -21.34 16.38
C GLN A 33 -2.14 -21.23 14.85
N LEU A 34 -3.11 -20.49 14.30
CA LEU A 34 -3.10 -20.09 12.90
C LEU A 34 -1.97 -19.09 12.70
N TYR A 35 -0.86 -19.56 12.13
CA TYR A 35 0.22 -18.68 11.69
C TYR A 35 -0.14 -18.14 10.30
N GLU A 36 -0.40 -16.84 10.23
CA GLU A 36 -0.56 -16.17 8.95
C GLU A 36 0.80 -15.98 8.28
N ALA A 37 0.91 -16.37 7.00
CA ALA A 37 2.15 -16.26 6.26
C ALA A 37 2.44 -14.79 5.92
N THR A 38 3.59 -14.28 6.37
CA THR A 38 4.07 -12.96 5.99
C THR A 38 4.56 -12.96 4.55
N ALA A 39 4.09 -12.03 3.74
CA ALA A 39 4.52 -11.83 2.36
C ALA A 39 5.66 -10.80 2.23
N ALA A 40 5.63 -9.74 3.03
CA ALA A 40 6.68 -8.73 3.13
C ALA A 40 6.56 -7.90 4.40
N THR A 41 7.60 -7.12 4.69
CA THR A 41 7.54 -6.04 5.67
C THR A 41 8.12 -4.75 5.10
N VAL A 42 7.49 -3.61 5.37
CA VAL A 42 7.90 -2.27 4.90
C VAL A 42 8.01 -1.33 6.09
N ASN A 43 9.22 -0.97 6.49
CA ASN A 43 9.47 -0.09 7.64
C ASN A 43 8.80 -0.56 8.95
N GLY A 44 8.64 -1.88 9.11
CA GLY A 44 8.00 -2.50 10.29
C GLY A 44 6.51 -2.81 10.12
N GLU A 45 5.86 -2.32 9.06
CA GLU A 45 4.51 -2.75 8.68
C GLU A 45 4.56 -4.10 7.97
N VAL A 46 3.67 -5.01 8.33
CA VAL A 46 3.63 -6.37 7.80
C VAL A 46 2.55 -6.47 6.73
N ILE A 47 2.89 -7.10 5.61
CA ILE A 47 1.95 -7.49 4.56
C ILE A 47 1.80 -9.00 4.66
N PHE A 48 0.58 -9.49 4.84
CA PHE A 48 0.29 -10.92 4.88
C PHE A 48 -0.07 -11.47 3.51
N LEU A 49 0.03 -12.79 3.35
CA LEU A 49 -0.37 -13.47 2.12
C LEU A 49 -1.87 -13.26 1.82
N SER A 50 -2.72 -13.26 2.84
CA SER A 50 -4.16 -13.00 2.68
C SER A 50 -4.45 -11.59 2.16
N ASP A 51 -3.58 -10.62 2.46
CA ASP A 51 -3.68 -9.27 1.91
C ASP A 51 -3.38 -9.25 0.42
N LEU A 52 -2.40 -10.04 -0.02
CA LEU A 52 -2.06 -10.17 -1.44
C LEU A 52 -3.17 -10.85 -2.22
N ASP A 53 -3.73 -11.94 -1.70
CA ASP A 53 -4.87 -12.64 -2.32
C ASP A 53 -6.06 -11.70 -2.49
N ARG A 54 -6.33 -10.88 -1.46
CA ARG A 54 -7.40 -9.88 -1.48
C ARG A 54 -7.14 -8.75 -2.48
N GLU A 55 -5.93 -8.20 -2.48
CA GLU A 55 -5.53 -7.16 -3.44
C GLU A 55 -5.62 -7.67 -4.88
N ALA A 56 -5.13 -8.89 -5.13
CA ALA A 56 -5.22 -9.53 -6.44
C ALA A 56 -6.66 -9.75 -6.88
N CYS A 57 -7.52 -10.20 -5.95
CA CYS A 57 -8.94 -10.38 -6.23
C CYS A 57 -9.64 -9.05 -6.56
N LEU A 58 -9.41 -8.01 -5.77
CA LEU A 58 -10.02 -6.68 -6.00
C LEU A 58 -9.58 -6.06 -7.33
N LYS A 59 -8.30 -6.23 -7.70
CA LYS A 59 -7.81 -5.81 -9.02
C LYS A 59 -8.42 -6.62 -10.16
N ALA A 60 -8.55 -7.95 -10.00
CA ALA A 60 -9.21 -8.81 -10.98
C ALA A 60 -10.69 -8.45 -11.18
N CYS A 61 -11.31 -7.81 -10.19
CA CYS A 61 -12.67 -7.29 -10.28
C CYS A 61 -12.76 -5.85 -10.81
N GLY A 62 -11.65 -5.13 -10.97
CA GLY A 62 -11.67 -3.69 -11.25
C GLY A 62 -12.40 -2.91 -10.14
N ALA A 63 -12.22 -3.33 -8.89
CA ALA A 63 -13.05 -2.86 -7.77
C ALA A 63 -12.97 -1.35 -7.53
N PHE A 64 -11.86 -0.70 -7.90
CA PHE A 64 -11.77 0.76 -7.79
C PHE A 64 -12.52 1.42 -8.97
N PRO A 65 -13.46 2.36 -8.73
CA PRO A 65 -14.26 2.94 -9.81
C PRO A 65 -13.41 3.62 -10.90
N GLY A 66 -13.57 3.14 -12.13
CA GLY A 66 -12.83 3.62 -13.30
C GLY A 66 -11.64 2.75 -13.70
N ASP A 67 -11.24 1.78 -12.86
CA ASP A 67 -10.21 0.82 -13.20
C ASP A 67 -10.79 -0.32 -14.05
N GLU A 68 -9.97 -0.84 -14.97
CA GLU A 68 -10.29 -2.07 -15.70
C GLU A 68 -10.01 -3.30 -14.83
N ALA A 69 -10.77 -4.37 -15.06
CA ALA A 69 -10.53 -5.66 -14.44
C ALA A 69 -9.22 -6.27 -14.96
N VAL A 70 -8.22 -6.35 -14.09
CA VAL A 70 -6.88 -6.86 -14.43
C VAL A 70 -6.46 -7.94 -13.42
N GLY A 71 -6.26 -9.16 -13.91
CA GLY A 71 -5.64 -10.21 -13.11
C GLY A 71 -4.17 -9.91 -12.88
N VAL A 72 -3.73 -9.99 -11.62
CA VAL A 72 -2.33 -9.77 -11.22
C VAL A 72 -1.80 -10.99 -10.48
N SER A 73 -0.51 -11.25 -10.62
CA SER A 73 0.23 -12.22 -9.80
C SER A 73 0.35 -11.74 -8.34
N LEU A 74 0.69 -12.67 -7.44
CA LEU A 74 0.95 -12.32 -6.03
C LEU A 74 2.17 -11.39 -5.90
N SER A 75 3.18 -11.53 -6.76
CA SER A 75 4.32 -10.61 -6.76
C SER A 75 3.88 -9.19 -7.16
N GLU A 76 3.07 -9.04 -8.20
CA GLU A 76 2.55 -7.73 -8.62
C GLU A 76 1.61 -7.12 -7.57
N ALA A 77 0.80 -7.95 -6.90
CA ALA A 77 -0.02 -7.51 -5.78
C ALA A 77 0.85 -7.01 -4.62
N ARG A 78 1.93 -7.75 -4.27
CA ARG A 78 2.88 -7.36 -3.24
C ARG A 78 3.56 -6.04 -3.56
N ASP A 79 4.08 -5.90 -4.77
CA ASP A 79 4.80 -4.69 -5.17
C ASP A 79 3.87 -3.47 -5.17
N GLY A 80 2.61 -3.66 -5.62
CA GLY A 80 1.56 -2.64 -5.51
C GLY A 80 1.23 -2.26 -4.06
N MET A 81 1.12 -3.24 -3.15
CA MET A 81 0.87 -2.95 -1.74
C MET A 81 2.06 -2.25 -1.06
N ILE A 82 3.30 -2.65 -1.38
CA ILE A 82 4.50 -1.95 -0.91
C ILE A 82 4.46 -0.48 -1.37
N ALA A 83 4.15 -0.24 -2.64
CA ALA A 83 4.00 1.11 -3.17
C ALA A 83 2.93 1.93 -2.41
N ASP A 84 1.73 1.36 -2.19
CA ASP A 84 0.66 2.02 -1.44
C ASP A 84 1.10 2.35 0.01
N ILE A 85 1.83 1.45 0.67
CA ILE A 85 2.36 1.67 2.03
C ILE A 85 3.37 2.80 2.04
N LEU A 86 4.29 2.85 1.08
CA LEU A 86 5.27 3.94 0.97
C LEU A 86 4.58 5.29 0.78
N VAL A 87 3.52 5.34 -0.03
CA VAL A 87 2.70 6.55 -0.18
C VAL A 87 2.08 6.93 1.17
N ARG A 88 1.41 6.00 1.85
CA ARG A 88 0.73 6.28 3.12
C ARG A 88 1.68 6.77 4.21
N GLN A 89 2.82 6.10 4.37
CA GLN A 89 3.85 6.52 5.34
C GLN A 89 4.47 7.87 4.99
N GLN A 90 4.55 8.22 3.71
CA GLN A 90 5.03 9.53 3.29
C GLN A 90 3.95 10.61 3.49
N GLU A 91 2.70 10.23 3.27
CA GLU A 91 1.55 11.09 3.49
C GLU A 91 1.41 11.46 4.97
N GLU A 92 1.51 10.50 5.87
CA GLU A 92 1.52 10.74 7.33
C GLU A 92 2.61 11.75 7.76
N LYS A 93 3.70 11.89 6.99
CA LYS A 93 4.79 12.84 7.26
C LYS A 93 4.55 14.22 6.66
N LEU A 94 3.90 14.31 5.51
CA LEU A 94 3.82 15.55 4.73
C LEU A 94 2.43 16.19 4.73
N GLY A 95 1.37 15.43 4.97
CA GLY A 95 -0.01 15.92 4.94
C GLY A 95 -0.42 16.43 3.55
N LEU A 96 -0.04 15.75 2.47
CA LEU A 96 -0.31 16.13 1.09
C LEU A 96 -1.56 15.46 0.49
N GLY A 97 -2.29 14.65 1.23
CA GLY A 97 -3.38 13.81 0.74
C GLY A 97 -4.51 13.76 1.76
N THR A 98 -5.67 14.31 1.39
CA THR A 98 -6.84 14.44 2.26
C THR A 98 -8.08 13.84 1.61
N VAL A 99 -8.39 12.59 1.97
CA VAL A 99 -9.59 11.95 1.42
C VAL A 99 -10.84 12.54 2.09
N ASP A 100 -11.62 13.29 1.30
CA ASP A 100 -12.94 13.78 1.72
C ASP A 100 -13.88 12.61 2.03
N ASN A 101 -14.59 12.70 3.16
CA ASN A 101 -15.47 11.61 3.63
C ASN A 101 -16.64 11.33 2.68
N ALA A 102 -17.20 12.34 2.01
CA ALA A 102 -18.27 12.14 1.05
C ALA A 102 -17.72 11.43 -0.21
N VAL A 103 -16.54 11.83 -0.68
CA VAL A 103 -15.86 11.15 -1.80
C VAL A 103 -15.55 9.70 -1.45
N LEU A 104 -15.08 9.43 -0.24
CA LEU A 104 -14.84 8.07 0.24
C LEU A 104 -16.14 7.25 0.26
N GLN A 105 -17.22 7.80 0.81
CA GLN A 105 -18.51 7.11 0.88
C GLN A 105 -19.03 6.75 -0.52
N GLU A 106 -19.02 7.70 -1.45
CA GLU A 106 -19.46 7.46 -2.83
C GLU A 106 -18.59 6.42 -3.53
N THR A 107 -17.26 6.55 -3.39
CA THR A 107 -16.31 5.63 -4.02
C THR A 107 -16.42 4.22 -3.46
N ALA A 108 -16.53 4.09 -2.13
CA ALA A 108 -16.67 2.80 -1.47
C ALA A 108 -17.99 2.12 -1.84
N ALA A 109 -19.10 2.85 -1.93
CA ALA A 109 -20.37 2.30 -2.38
C ALA A 109 -20.28 1.74 -3.80
N ARG A 110 -19.70 2.50 -4.74
CA ARG A 110 -19.47 2.03 -6.11
C ARG A 110 -18.53 0.81 -6.16
N ALA A 111 -17.46 0.83 -5.36
CA ALA A 111 -16.53 -0.29 -5.29
C ALA A 111 -17.21 -1.56 -4.79
N MET A 112 -18.09 -1.45 -3.78
CA MET A 112 -18.89 -2.57 -3.28
C MET A 112 -19.81 -3.13 -4.37
N ASP A 113 -20.50 -2.27 -5.11
CA ASP A 113 -21.38 -2.70 -6.20
C ASP A 113 -20.60 -3.45 -7.29
N ILE A 114 -19.40 -2.95 -7.66
CA ILE A 114 -18.51 -3.62 -8.61
C ILE A 114 -18.04 -4.98 -8.07
N THR A 115 -17.55 -5.02 -6.82
CA THR A 115 -17.07 -6.27 -6.20
C THR A 115 -18.19 -7.31 -6.08
N ARG A 116 -19.42 -6.91 -5.76
CA ARG A 116 -20.58 -7.80 -5.69
C ARG A 116 -20.99 -8.35 -7.05
N ALA A 117 -20.85 -7.55 -8.11
CA ALA A 117 -21.11 -7.97 -9.48
C ALA A 117 -19.98 -8.81 -10.08
N CYS A 118 -18.83 -8.88 -9.41
CA CYS A 118 -17.66 -9.59 -9.91
C CYS A 118 -17.90 -11.10 -9.98
N PRO A 119 -17.63 -11.75 -11.12
CA PRO A 119 -17.88 -13.19 -11.29
C PRO A 119 -16.84 -14.08 -10.58
N THR A 120 -15.75 -13.51 -10.05
CA THR A 120 -14.67 -14.28 -9.44
C THR A 120 -15.12 -14.88 -8.10
N PRO A 121 -14.78 -16.16 -7.81
CA PRO A 121 -15.16 -16.78 -6.54
C PRO A 121 -14.60 -16.04 -5.32
N CYS A 122 -13.38 -15.51 -5.42
CA CYS A 122 -12.69 -14.81 -4.33
C CYS A 122 -13.45 -13.56 -3.86
N ALA A 123 -14.22 -12.89 -4.74
CA ALA A 123 -14.94 -11.67 -4.38
C ALA A 123 -16.01 -11.92 -3.30
N ARG A 124 -16.53 -13.15 -3.21
CA ARG A 124 -17.55 -13.54 -2.22
C ARG A 124 -17.00 -13.60 -0.79
N GLU A 125 -15.68 -13.73 -0.64
CA GLU A 125 -15.00 -13.81 0.66
C GLU A 125 -14.56 -12.42 1.15
N ILE A 126 -14.70 -11.38 0.33
CA ILE A 126 -14.32 -10.02 0.67
C ILE A 126 -15.50 -9.32 1.34
N SER A 127 -15.28 -8.87 2.56
CA SER A 127 -16.26 -8.09 3.32
C SER A 127 -16.37 -6.65 2.82
N ASP A 128 -17.54 -6.03 3.02
CA ASP A 128 -17.75 -4.62 2.70
C ASP A 128 -16.70 -3.69 3.38
N GLY A 129 -16.29 -4.01 4.62
CA GLY A 129 -15.24 -3.27 5.32
C GLY A 129 -13.90 -3.29 4.57
N GLN A 130 -13.51 -4.47 4.06
CA GLN A 130 -12.29 -4.61 3.26
C GLN A 130 -12.35 -3.86 1.92
N VAL A 131 -13.51 -3.84 1.27
CA VAL A 131 -13.71 -3.04 0.04
C VAL A 131 -13.59 -1.54 0.35
N ARG A 132 -14.17 -1.09 1.47
CA ARG A 132 -14.05 0.30 1.92
C ARG A 132 -12.60 0.69 2.22
N ASP A 133 -11.85 -0.17 2.90
CA ASP A 133 -10.43 0.08 3.22
C ASP A 133 -9.57 0.11 1.96
N TYR A 134 -9.87 -0.74 0.99
CA TYR A 134 -9.26 -0.69 -0.34
C TYR A 134 -9.56 0.64 -1.04
N ALA A 135 -10.83 1.07 -1.09
CA ALA A 135 -11.21 2.34 -1.70
C ALA A 135 -10.53 3.55 -1.03
N ALA A 136 -10.48 3.57 0.31
CA ALA A 136 -9.78 4.60 1.07
C ALA A 136 -8.30 4.67 0.72
N ARG A 137 -7.62 3.51 0.69
CA ARG A 137 -6.20 3.43 0.34
C ARG A 137 -5.94 3.94 -1.08
N LYS A 138 -6.72 3.51 -2.07
CA LYS A 138 -6.54 3.94 -3.47
C LYS A 138 -6.84 5.43 -3.67
N LEU A 139 -7.85 5.97 -2.97
CA LEU A 139 -8.12 7.42 -2.98
C LEU A 139 -6.94 8.22 -2.43
N LEU A 140 -6.42 7.81 -1.26
CA LEU A 140 -5.28 8.48 -0.62
C LEU A 140 -4.06 8.47 -1.55
N VAL A 141 -3.76 7.31 -2.15
CA VAL A 141 -2.64 7.16 -3.09
C VAL A 141 -2.80 8.08 -4.29
N ARG A 142 -3.99 8.08 -4.90
CA ARG A 142 -4.29 8.92 -6.06
C ARG A 142 -4.12 10.40 -5.75
N GLU A 143 -4.64 10.85 -4.60
CA GLU A 143 -4.58 12.24 -4.19
C GLU A 143 -3.16 12.68 -3.85
N PHE A 144 -2.42 11.88 -3.08
CA PHE A 144 -1.02 12.14 -2.77
C PHE A 144 -0.18 12.31 -4.05
N LEU A 145 -0.29 11.37 -4.99
CA LEU A 145 0.48 11.42 -6.23
C LEU A 145 0.09 12.61 -7.10
N ARG A 146 -1.21 12.94 -7.17
CA ARG A 146 -1.70 14.13 -7.87
C ARG A 146 -1.10 15.41 -7.28
N ASN A 147 -1.16 15.55 -5.96
CA ASN A 147 -0.65 16.74 -5.28
C ASN A 147 0.88 16.83 -5.41
N ARG A 148 1.57 15.70 -5.33
CA ARG A 148 3.00 15.61 -5.60
C ARG A 148 3.36 16.10 -7.01
N VAL A 149 2.67 15.62 -8.03
CA VAL A 149 2.88 16.07 -9.42
C VAL A 149 2.65 17.58 -9.51
N SER A 150 1.58 18.10 -8.91
CA SER A 150 1.28 19.53 -8.96
C SER A 150 2.35 20.43 -8.33
N VAL A 151 3.10 19.93 -7.34
CA VAL A 151 4.15 20.68 -6.65
C VAL A 151 5.50 20.60 -7.36
N PHE A 152 5.82 19.44 -7.95
CA PHE A 152 7.18 19.17 -8.45
C PHE A 152 7.30 19.16 -9.97
N VAL A 153 6.18 19.22 -10.69
CA VAL A 153 6.18 19.19 -12.16
C VAL A 153 5.66 20.51 -12.71
N ASP A 154 6.51 21.17 -13.50
CA ASP A 154 6.16 22.34 -14.27
C ASP A 154 6.58 22.15 -15.74
N VAL A 155 5.81 22.75 -16.65
CA VAL A 155 6.08 22.79 -18.10
C VAL A 155 5.96 24.24 -18.54
N ASN A 156 7.11 24.86 -18.79
CA ASN A 156 7.18 26.24 -19.20
C ASN A 156 7.09 26.38 -20.73
N GLU A 157 6.86 27.61 -21.20
CA GLU A 157 6.68 27.89 -22.62
C GLU A 157 7.92 27.58 -23.47
N GLU A 158 9.12 27.84 -22.95
CA GLU A 158 10.38 27.59 -23.65
C GLU A 158 10.59 26.09 -23.93
N GLU A 159 10.21 25.23 -22.98
CA GLU A 159 10.23 23.78 -23.18
C GLU A 159 9.25 23.33 -24.26
N VAL A 160 8.04 23.90 -24.27
CA VAL A 160 7.03 23.58 -25.28
C VAL A 160 7.48 24.03 -26.67
N GLU A 161 8.03 25.23 -26.79
CA GLU A 161 8.55 25.77 -28.06
C GLU A 161 9.72 24.94 -28.59
N ARG A 162 10.70 24.62 -27.74
CA ARG A 162 11.81 23.72 -28.12
C ARG A 162 11.33 22.35 -28.58
N GLU A 163 10.33 21.80 -27.92
CA GLU A 163 9.77 20.50 -28.29
C GLU A 163 9.00 20.57 -29.62
N ILE A 164 8.26 21.65 -29.88
CA ILE A 164 7.63 21.91 -31.18
C ILE A 164 8.69 22.01 -32.29
N GLU A 165 9.75 22.78 -32.10
CA GLU A 165 10.85 22.93 -33.06
C GLU A 165 11.53 21.58 -33.36
N ARG A 166 11.76 20.77 -32.32
CA ARG A 166 12.32 19.42 -32.44
C ARG A 166 11.40 18.48 -33.23
N ARG A 167 10.08 18.57 -33.05
CA ARG A 167 9.12 17.76 -33.82
C ARG A 167 8.97 18.25 -35.26
N ALA A 168 8.97 19.56 -35.47
CA ALA A 168 8.93 20.19 -36.79
C ALA A 168 10.12 19.75 -37.64
N SER A 169 11.33 19.84 -37.09
CA SER A 169 12.56 19.39 -37.76
C SER A 169 12.58 17.89 -38.08
N ARG A 170 12.00 17.03 -37.22
CA ARG A 170 11.90 15.58 -37.48
C ARG A 170 10.86 15.19 -38.52
N THR A 171 9.77 15.94 -38.61
CA THR A 171 8.62 15.59 -39.47
C THR A 171 8.59 16.38 -40.77
N GLY A 172 9.46 17.38 -40.92
CA GLY A 172 9.46 18.30 -42.07
C GLY A 172 8.27 19.26 -42.10
N LYS A 173 7.46 19.30 -41.03
CA LYS A 173 6.33 20.20 -40.87
C LYS A 173 6.76 21.56 -40.34
N SER A 174 5.96 22.59 -40.58
CA SER A 174 6.18 23.88 -39.95
C SER A 174 5.81 23.84 -38.46
N PRO A 175 6.51 24.59 -37.57
CA PRO A 175 6.18 24.67 -36.15
C PRO A 175 4.71 25.02 -35.85
N GLY A 176 4.09 25.85 -36.69
CA GLY A 176 2.69 26.28 -36.54
C GLY A 176 1.65 25.19 -36.80
N GLU A 177 2.03 24.08 -37.44
CA GLU A 177 1.15 22.92 -37.65
C GLU A 177 1.11 21.96 -36.46
N ILE A 178 1.99 22.16 -35.47
CA ILE A 178 2.07 21.29 -34.30
C ILE A 178 1.22 21.89 -33.18
N PRO A 179 0.19 21.18 -32.69
CA PRO A 179 -0.72 21.70 -31.68
C PRO A 179 0.00 21.88 -30.34
N LYS A 180 0.20 23.15 -29.95
CA LYS A 180 0.90 23.54 -28.73
C LYS A 180 0.33 22.91 -27.46
N ASP A 181 -1.00 22.88 -27.33
CA ASP A 181 -1.66 22.31 -26.15
C ASP A 181 -1.45 20.80 -26.04
N ALA A 182 -1.38 20.09 -27.16
CA ALA A 182 -1.08 18.66 -27.17
C ALA A 182 0.37 18.42 -26.73
N VAL A 183 1.32 19.20 -27.23
CA VAL A 183 2.73 19.11 -26.82
C VAL A 183 2.89 19.41 -25.33
N ARG A 184 2.25 20.47 -24.84
CA ARG A 184 2.26 20.82 -23.41
C ARG A 184 1.72 19.68 -22.55
N LYS A 185 0.58 19.10 -22.94
CA LYS A 185 -0.03 17.98 -22.22
C LYS A 185 0.88 16.75 -22.21
N GLU A 186 1.44 16.38 -23.36
CA GLU A 186 2.34 15.24 -23.46
C GLU A 186 3.61 15.43 -22.61
N LEU A 187 4.19 16.64 -22.61
CA LEU A 187 5.33 16.96 -21.75
C LEU A 187 4.96 16.87 -20.27
N LEU A 188 3.77 17.37 -19.89
CA LEU A 188 3.26 17.28 -18.53
C LEU A 188 3.11 15.82 -18.10
N ASP A 189 2.48 14.99 -18.94
CA ASP A 189 2.27 13.57 -18.67
C ASP A 189 3.61 12.81 -18.56
N GLU A 190 4.57 13.10 -19.45
CA GLU A 190 5.90 12.49 -19.42
C GLU A 190 6.67 12.88 -18.14
N LYS A 191 6.65 14.17 -17.77
CA LYS A 191 7.31 14.65 -16.55
C LYS A 191 6.62 14.13 -15.30
N ALA A 192 5.28 14.08 -15.27
CA ALA A 192 4.50 13.51 -14.17
C ALA A 192 4.86 12.04 -13.94
N ALA A 193 4.86 11.23 -15.01
CA ALA A 193 5.24 9.82 -14.92
C ALA A 193 6.70 9.65 -14.45
N ARG A 194 7.60 10.52 -14.90
CA ARG A 194 9.01 10.51 -14.46
C ARG A 194 9.16 10.88 -12.99
N GLU A 195 8.45 11.90 -12.51
CA GLU A 195 8.50 12.28 -11.10
C GLU A 195 7.94 11.18 -10.20
N ILE A 196 6.82 10.55 -10.58
CA ILE A 196 6.25 9.43 -9.82
C ILE A 196 7.25 8.27 -9.73
N ARG A 197 7.84 7.85 -10.87
CA ARG A 197 8.86 6.78 -10.88
C ARG A 197 10.07 7.14 -10.02
N ASN A 198 10.66 8.31 -10.25
CA ASN A 198 11.82 8.77 -9.49
C ASN A 198 11.52 8.87 -7.99
N TRP A 199 10.29 9.25 -7.63
CA TRP A 199 9.88 9.28 -6.23
C TRP A 199 9.81 7.89 -5.63
N PHE A 200 9.18 6.92 -6.30
CA PHE A 200 9.16 5.54 -5.82
C PHE A 200 10.57 4.96 -5.69
N ASP A 201 11.47 5.19 -6.65
CA ASP A 201 12.87 4.75 -6.56
C ASP A 201 13.57 5.32 -5.31
N ARG A 202 13.36 6.62 -5.04
CA ARG A 202 13.89 7.28 -3.83
C ARG A 202 13.24 6.79 -2.55
N ALA A 203 11.94 6.50 -2.55
CA ALA A 203 11.21 6.04 -1.38
C ALA A 203 11.60 4.60 -1.02
N THR A 204 11.68 3.73 -2.02
CA THR A 204 12.11 2.33 -1.89
C THR A 204 13.55 2.23 -1.39
N SER A 205 14.48 3.00 -1.98
CA SER A 205 15.90 2.99 -1.56
C SER A 205 16.14 3.48 -0.13
N LYS A 206 15.24 4.27 0.43
CA LYS A 206 15.30 4.77 1.81
C LYS A 206 14.53 3.91 2.81
N SER A 207 13.82 2.89 2.33
CA SER A 207 12.94 2.08 3.17
C SER A 207 13.55 0.72 3.48
N ARG A 208 13.28 0.21 4.68
CA ARG A 208 13.62 -1.16 5.05
C ARG A 208 12.50 -2.08 4.55
N ILE A 209 12.72 -2.69 3.40
CA ILE A 209 11.80 -3.65 2.80
C ILE A 209 12.41 -5.04 2.90
N LEU A 210 11.68 -5.96 3.54
CA LEU A 210 12.03 -7.38 3.58
C LEU A 210 10.95 -8.16 2.86
N MET A 211 11.32 -8.95 1.86
CA MET A 211 10.39 -9.77 1.10
C MET A 211 10.47 -11.21 1.57
N SER A 212 9.32 -11.82 1.84
CA SER A 212 9.24 -13.26 2.04
C SER A 212 9.16 -13.96 0.68
N PRO A 213 9.64 -15.21 0.57
CA PRO A 213 9.37 -16.05 -0.58
C PRO A 213 7.87 -16.18 -0.80
N LEU A 214 7.42 -16.04 -2.05
CA LEU A 214 6.05 -16.32 -2.45
C LEU A 214 6.07 -17.59 -3.29
N GLU A 215 5.28 -18.58 -2.90
CA GLU A 215 4.95 -19.68 -3.78
C GLU A 215 3.86 -19.18 -4.74
N GLU A 216 4.23 -18.94 -5.99
CA GLU A 216 3.21 -18.72 -7.02
C GLU A 216 2.45 -20.03 -7.22
N ARG A 217 1.23 -20.12 -6.68
CA ARG A 217 0.30 -21.14 -7.14
C ARG A 217 -0.03 -20.82 -8.59
N TRP A 218 0.56 -21.60 -9.49
CA TRP A 218 0.28 -21.59 -10.91
C TRP A 218 -1.24 -21.71 -11.14
N THR A 219 -1.93 -20.59 -11.34
CA THR A 219 -3.35 -20.57 -11.73
C THR A 219 -3.39 -20.83 -13.22
N GLY A 220 -3.29 -22.11 -13.58
CA GLY A 220 -3.14 -22.56 -14.97
C GLY A 220 -4.08 -21.85 -15.94
N LYS A 221 -3.53 -20.88 -16.68
CA LYS A 221 -4.05 -20.46 -17.97
C LYS A 221 -3.31 -21.26 -19.03
N ASN A 222 -3.78 -22.48 -19.27
CA ASN A 222 -3.68 -23.06 -20.59
C ASN A 222 -5.03 -22.82 -21.27
N THR A 223 -5.05 -21.95 -22.27
CA THR A 223 -6.02 -22.04 -23.35
C THR A 223 -5.22 -21.99 -24.64
N PRO A 224 -5.34 -22.97 -25.55
CA PRO A 224 -5.01 -22.74 -26.95
C PRO A 224 -5.92 -21.66 -27.55
#